data_AF-A0A6N7ARQ1-F1
#
_entry.id   AF-A0A6N7ARQ1-F1
#
_cell.length_a   1.000
_cell.length_b   1.000
_cell.length_c   1.000
_cell.angle_alpha   90.00
_cell.angle_beta   90.00
_cell.angle_gamma   90.00
#
_symmetry.space_group_name_H-M   'P 1'
#
loop_
_entity.id
_entity.type
_entity.pdbx_description
1 polymer ?
#
loop_
_entity_poly.entity_id
_entity_poly.type
_entity_poly.pdbx_seq_one_letter_code
_entity_poly.pdbx_strand_id
1 'polypeptide(L)' 'MFGLGLPELMVILVIVMVLFGAKRLPELASGMGKAIKNFKKSSTEPDEIDVTPKKSIVEDKNPGVEEKGKCV' A
#
# COMPACT_ATOMS: atom_id res chain seq x y z
N MET A 1 29.89 -6.87 2.17
CA MET A 1 29.59 -8.10 1.41
C MET A 1 28.11 -8.07 1.09
N PHE A 2 27.77 -7.85 -0.19
CA PHE A 2 26.42 -7.69 -0.73
C PHE A 2 25.47 -6.81 0.10
N GLY A 3 25.71 -5.49 0.03
CA GLY A 3 24.67 -4.54 0.38
C GLY A 3 23.59 -4.64 -0.68
N LEU A 4 22.50 -5.34 -0.39
CA LEU A 4 21.29 -5.33 -1.22
C LEU A 4 20.75 -3.90 -1.20
N GLY A 5 21.21 -3.10 -2.14
CA GLY A 5 20.80 -1.73 -2.29
C GLY A 5 19.45 -1.66 -3.00
N LEU A 6 18.90 -0.44 -3.02
CA LEU A 6 17.75 -0.14 -3.87
C LEU A 6 17.97 -0.51 -5.35
N PRO A 7 19.17 -0.36 -5.95
CA PRO A 7 19.39 -0.73 -7.35
C PRO A 7 19.18 -2.23 -7.61
N GLU A 8 19.75 -3.10 -6.78
CA GLU A 8 19.63 -4.55 -6.93
C GLU A 8 18.17 -5.01 -6.74
N LEU A 9 17.46 -4.44 -5.76
CA LEU A 9 16.04 -4.71 -5.55
C LEU A 9 15.19 -4.29 -6.77
N MET A 10 15.49 -3.14 -7.38
CA MET A 10 14.81 -2.66 -8.58
C MET A 10 15.03 -3.59 -9.78
N VAL A 11 16.25 -4.10 -9.99
CA VAL A 11 16.53 -5.06 -11.08
C VAL A 11 15.71 -6.34 -10.90
N ILE A 12 15.66 -6.89 -9.67
CA ILE A 12 14.86 -8.08 -9.37
C ILE A 12 13.38 -7.80 -9.58
N LEU A 13 12.88 -6.64 -9.13
CA LEU A 13 11.49 -6.23 -9.33
C LEU A 13 11.11 -6.19 -10.81
N VAL A 14 11.99 -5.64 -11.65
CA VAL A 14 11.76 -5.58 -13.11
C VAL A 14 11.69 -6.99 -13.71
N ILE A 15 12.59 -7.90 -13.32
CA ILE A 15 12.57 -9.29 -13.80
C ILE A 15 11.25 -9.97 -13.43
N VAL A 16 10.83 -9.85 -12.16
CA VAL A 16 9.55 -10.38 -11.69
C VAL A 16 8.39 -9.76 -12.48
N MET A 17 8.42 -8.45 -12.73
CA MET A 17 7.38 -7.77 -13.48
C MET A 17 7.32 -8.18 -14.95
N VAL A 18 8.43 -8.58 -15.56
CA VAL A 18 8.45 -9.16 -16.92
C VAL A 18 7.86 -10.57 -16.92
N LEU A 19 8.21 -11.42 -15.94
CA LEU A 19 7.72 -12.80 -15.87
C LEU A 19 6.23 -12.90 -15.52
N PHE A 20 5.79 -12.13 -14.52
CA PHE A 20 4.40 -12.13 -14.06
C PHE A 20 3.53 -11.13 -14.83
N GLY A 21 4.14 -10.11 -15.46
CA GLY A 21 3.45 -9.02 -16.13
C GLY A 21 2.99 -7.91 -15.15
N ALA A 22 2.94 -6.67 -15.65
CA ALA A 22 2.53 -5.49 -14.87
C ALA A 22 1.09 -5.58 -14.31
N LYS A 23 0.24 -6.42 -14.91
CA LYS A 23 -1.16 -6.57 -14.50
C LYS A 23 -1.35 -7.52 -13.31
N ARG A 24 -0.46 -8.50 -13.12
CA ARG A 24 -0.61 -9.54 -12.09
C ARG A 24 -0.14 -9.09 -10.71
N LEU A 25 0.91 -8.27 -10.64
CA LEU A 25 1.40 -7.67 -9.39
C LEU A 25 0.31 -6.92 -8.60
N PRO A 26 -0.44 -5.96 -9.19
CA PRO A 26 -1.50 -5.25 -8.47
C PRO A 26 -2.72 -6.12 -8.18
N GLU A 27 -3.02 -7.11 -9.03
CA GLU A 27 -4.12 -8.08 -8.81
C GLU A 27 -3.85 -8.94 -7.57
N LEU A 28 -2.64 -9.49 -7.46
CA LEU A 28 -2.17 -10.25 -6.29
C LEU A 28 -2.09 -9.38 -5.03
N ALA A 29 -1.53 -8.18 -5.15
CA ALA A 29 -1.42 -7.23 -4.04
C ALA A 29 -2.79 -6.77 -3.53
N SER A 30 -3.78 -6.58 -4.41
CA SER A 30 -5.13 -6.20 -4.03
C SER A 30 -5.85 -7.31 -3.26
N GLY A 31 -5.69 -8.57 -3.69
CA GLY A 31 -6.24 -9.73 -2.98
C GLY A 31 -5.60 -9.93 -1.61
N MET A 32 -4.26 -9.92 -1.58
CA MET A 32 -3.48 -10.07 -0.34
C MET A 32 -3.69 -8.90 0.62
N GLY A 33 -3.77 -7.66 0.12
CA GLY A 33 -4.01 -6.46 0.91
C GLY A 33 -5.39 -6.47 1.58
N LYS A 34 -6.43 -6.95 0.90
CA LYS A 34 -7.74 -7.16 1.51
C LYS A 34 -7.68 -8.22 2.60
N ALA A 35 -6.99 -9.34 2.36
CA ALA A 35 -6.80 -10.38 3.36
C ALA A 35 -6.07 -9.87 4.60
N ILE A 36 -4.96 -9.15 4.43
CA ILE A 36 -4.20 -8.55 5.55
C ILE A 36 -5.04 -7.50 6.28
N LYS A 37 -5.82 -6.67 5.55
CA LYS A 37 -6.72 -5.67 6.16
C LYS A 37 -7.80 -6.31 7.02
N ASN A 38 -8.44 -7.36 6.52
CA ASN A 38 -9.47 -8.10 7.27
C ASN A 38 -8.84 -8.85 8.45
N PHE A 39 -7.67 -9.49 8.25
CA PHE A 39 -6.92 -10.16 9.30
C PHE A 39 -6.54 -9.20 10.43
N LYS A 40 -6.04 -8.01 10.08
CA LYS A 40 -5.70 -6.97 11.06
C LYS A 40 -6.94 -6.46 11.79
N LYS A 41 -8.06 -6.27 11.08
CA LYS A 41 -9.32 -5.82 11.67
C LYS A 41 -9.83 -6.83 12.70
N SER A 42 -9.94 -8.10 12.32
CA SER A 42 -10.35 -9.17 13.24
C SER A 42 -9.35 -9.44 14.37
N SER A 43 -8.05 -9.23 14.14
CA SER A 43 -7.02 -9.41 15.18
C SER A 43 -6.92 -8.22 16.15
N THR A 44 -7.50 -7.06 15.83
CA THR A 44 -7.42 -5.84 16.65
C THR A 44 -8.73 -5.58 17.41
N GLU A 45 -9.86 -6.12 16.96
CA GLU A 45 -11.17 -5.96 17.61
C GLU A 45 -11.40 -7.12 18.59
N PRO A 46 -11.33 -6.92 19.93
CA PRO A 46 -11.90 -7.88 20.88
C PRO A 46 -13.42 -7.93 20.70
N ASP A 47 -14.00 -9.12 20.81
CA ASP A 47 -15.40 -9.45 20.49
C ASP A 47 -16.44 -8.49 21.12
N GLU A 48 -16.78 -7.40 20.43
CA GLU A 48 -18.01 -6.66 20.67
C GLU A 48 -18.69 -6.36 19.33
N ILE A 49 -19.96 -6.76 19.27
CA ILE A 49 -20.81 -6.81 18.07
C ILE A 49 -21.04 -5.40 17.52
N ASP A 50 -20.21 -4.94 16.56
CA ASP A 50 -20.47 -3.68 15.85
C ASP A 50 -21.24 -3.94 14.54
N VAL A 51 -22.57 -3.94 14.65
CA VAL A 51 -23.50 -3.71 13.53
C VAL A 51 -23.45 -2.23 13.11
N THR A 52 -22.32 -1.77 12.59
CA THR A 52 -22.23 -0.44 11.96
C THR A 52 -21.62 -0.53 10.55
N PRO A 53 -22.39 -0.23 9.49
CA PRO A 53 -21.84 -0.04 8.16
C PRO A 53 -21.03 1.25 8.13
N LYS A 54 -19.70 1.16 8.25
CA LYS A 54 -18.80 2.29 7.97
C LYS A 54 -18.80 2.60 6.46
N LYS A 55 -19.74 3.49 6.13
CA LYS A 55 -19.82 4.39 4.99
C LYS A 55 -18.44 4.98 4.61
N SER A 56 -18.29 5.27 3.31
CA SER A 56 -17.31 6.15 2.63
C SER A 56 -16.56 7.12 3.56
N ILE A 57 -15.28 7.44 3.40
CA ILE A 57 -14.64 8.23 2.31
C ILE A 57 -13.12 8.23 2.60
N VAL A 58 -12.25 8.06 1.61
CA VAL A 58 -11.13 8.98 1.26
C VAL A 58 -10.39 8.45 0.03
N GLU A 59 -10.87 8.85 -1.14
CA GLU A 59 -9.99 9.54 -2.09
C GLU A 59 -9.59 10.86 -1.42
N ASP A 60 -8.32 11.02 -1.05
CA ASP A 60 -7.62 12.31 -1.17
C ASP A 60 -6.11 12.07 -1.08
N LYS A 61 -5.45 12.13 -2.23
CA LYS A 61 -4.05 12.54 -2.32
C LYS A 61 -3.91 13.35 -3.60
N ASN A 62 -4.32 14.61 -3.57
CA ASN A 62 -3.69 15.60 -4.45
C ASN A 62 -2.38 16.07 -3.78
N PRO A 63 -1.21 15.97 -4.43
CA PRO A 63 0.06 16.38 -3.86
C PRO A 63 0.29 17.89 -4.04
N GLY A 64 1.10 18.47 -3.15
CA GLY A 64 1.80 19.72 -3.42
C GLY A 64 1.36 20.91 -2.57
N VAL A 65 2.07 21.12 -1.45
CA VAL A 65 2.40 22.47 -1.03
C VAL A 65 3.91 22.52 -0.82
N GLU A 66 4.57 23.01 -1.85
CA GLU A 66 5.95 23.46 -1.88
C GLU A 66 6.15 24.69 -0.96
N GLU A 67 7.32 24.66 -0.33
CA GLU A 67 8.25 25.77 -0.06
C GLU A 67 7.80 27.12 0.54
N LYS A 68 8.38 27.35 1.74
CA LYS A 68 9.08 28.57 2.15
C LYS A 68 8.25 29.83 2.37
N GLY A 69 7.80 29.96 3.62
CA GLY A 69 7.60 31.25 4.25
C GLY A 69 8.91 32.04 4.31
N LYS A 70 9.03 33.02 3.41
CA LYS A 70 9.85 34.23 3.59
C LYS A 70 9.26 35.34 2.74
N CYS A 71 8.44 36.18 3.35
CA CYS A 71 8.16 37.58 2.96
C CYS A 71 7.53 38.25 4.20
N VAL A 72 8.21 39.22 4.83
CA VAL A 72 8.27 40.67 4.48
C VAL A 72 7.08 41.40 5.08
#